data_AF-A0A448Z1T4-F1
#
_entry.id   AF-A0A448Z1T4-F1
#
_cell.length_a   1.000
_cell.length_b   1.000
_cell.length_c   1.000
_cell.angle_alpha   90.00
_cell.angle_beta   90.00
_cell.angle_gamma   90.00
#
_symmetry.space_group_name_H-M   'P 1'
#
loop_
_entity.id
_entity.type
_entity.pdbx_description
1 polymer ?
#
loop_
_entity_poly.entity_id
_entity_poly.type
_entity_poly.pdbx_seq_one_letter_code
_entity_poly.pdbx_strand_id
1 'polypeptide(L)'
;MFWGGYNRGRQAAGGIGNWYAVDAALCSSGQRHEPKYSHYQALHRAITSVASTLLSGETALGKEKPVEVLTKDEEWVFGSKQRRFDYTGVVDRKTIEFSATGSTGVPTEISFIENDENEAVVVRIPVGNDVVKYREFTLSPRSAILVIDGVLAFDAGYIDPKGMSFKREFAQTGAVPELVGWSFWPEPIGTQGSGSGTRIDDAPIEQTTLNVGSSVWSDYAWYETYLSIETTGLNDAKLYVESQRSNGLLVFVDDLFVGSGEDHSHYWEGNFTINVNIGKLSKGKHKLSILSESMGYSNLVGRFGNSGTGPKHKGITGQVLLSQGKNMKNISLVDGREWSSFPGLHGEKKLDEKHFISAANEPTRNASPTWASVLFKTPGFNPANQSLFVQLTVGRGHFWLNGKDLGRYWNITQGETSKYSQEYYFLPIDYLRTDGVLNEIVIFDATGGSIVELQNTTKLVLSWITPSDSPNFEDEVSYPLACI
;
A
#
# COMPACT_ATOMS: atom_id res chain seq x y z
N MET A 1 1.62 -1.63 -12.62
CA MET A 1 2.11 -0.22 -12.65
C MET A 1 3.57 -0.22 -13.06
N PHE A 2 4.08 0.85 -13.67
CA PHE A 2 5.54 1.02 -13.83
C PHE A 2 6.19 1.48 -12.52
N TRP A 3 5.56 2.45 -11.85
CA TRP A 3 5.85 2.86 -10.48
C TRP A 3 4.52 3.08 -9.75
N GLY A 4 4.38 2.48 -8.57
CA GLY A 4 3.15 2.59 -7.77
C GLY A 4 3.17 3.71 -6.73
N GLY A 5 4.33 3.93 -6.09
CA GLY A 5 4.51 4.98 -5.09
C GLY A 5 3.86 4.66 -3.74
N TYR A 6 3.48 5.72 -3.02
CA TYR A 6 2.84 5.64 -1.71
C TYR A 6 1.55 6.45 -1.68
N ASN A 7 0.53 5.89 -1.03
CA ASN A 7 -0.71 6.54 -0.65
C ASN A 7 -0.46 7.52 0.51
N ARG A 8 -0.06 8.75 0.17
CA ARG A 8 0.18 9.82 1.14
C ARG A 8 -1.13 10.46 1.60
N GLY A 9 -1.08 11.03 2.80
CA GLY A 9 -2.24 11.66 3.40
C GLY A 9 -3.40 10.69 3.65
N ARG A 10 -4.59 11.27 3.75
CA ARG A 10 -5.80 10.56 4.18
C ARG A 10 -6.72 10.17 3.02
N GLN A 11 -6.47 10.73 1.83
CA GLN A 11 -7.40 10.64 0.70
C GLN A 11 -6.92 9.74 -0.44
N ALA A 12 -5.68 9.25 -0.39
CA ALA A 12 -5.12 8.43 -1.46
C ALA A 12 -5.55 6.95 -1.35
N ALA A 13 -5.47 6.36 -0.16
CA ALA A 13 -5.80 4.95 0.06
C ALA A 13 -7.28 4.73 0.40
N GLY A 14 -7.93 3.83 -0.34
CA GLY A 14 -9.27 3.31 -0.07
C GLY A 14 -9.26 1.87 0.46
N GLY A 15 -8.58 1.62 1.58
CA GLY A 15 -8.47 0.26 2.16
C GLY A 15 -7.26 -0.56 1.72
N ILE A 16 -6.19 0.13 1.34
CA ILE A 16 -4.93 -0.46 0.88
C ILE A 16 -3.78 0.07 1.73
N GLY A 17 -2.65 -0.63 1.72
CA GLY A 17 -1.44 -0.23 2.46
C GLY A 17 -0.92 1.15 2.05
N ASN A 18 0.03 1.68 2.83
CA ASN A 18 0.66 2.96 2.53
C ASN A 18 1.47 2.89 1.22
N TRP A 19 2.28 1.85 1.04
CA TRP A 19 2.83 1.43 -0.26
C TRP A 19 1.74 1.02 -1.27
N TYR A 20 1.97 1.25 -2.57
CA TYR A 20 1.01 0.91 -3.63
C TYR A 20 1.67 0.22 -4.83
N ALA A 21 0.94 -0.74 -5.43
CA ALA A 21 1.33 -1.50 -6.62
C ALA A 21 2.78 -2.01 -6.57
N VAL A 22 3.01 -2.88 -5.60
CA VAL A 22 4.32 -3.19 -5.01
C VAL A 22 5.17 -4.13 -5.87
N ASP A 23 4.49 -4.82 -6.80
CA ASP A 23 5.10 -5.64 -7.84
C ASP A 23 5.32 -4.88 -9.17
N ALA A 24 5.42 -3.55 -9.10
CA ALA A 24 5.73 -2.69 -10.24
C ALA A 24 7.19 -2.86 -10.70
N ALA A 25 7.54 -2.28 -11.86
CA ALA A 25 8.92 -2.28 -12.37
C ALA A 25 9.88 -1.46 -11.50
N LEU A 26 9.36 -0.45 -10.80
CA LEU A 26 10.04 0.25 -9.73
C LEU A 26 9.37 -0.07 -8.39
N CYS A 27 10.18 -0.28 -7.36
CA CYS A 27 9.75 -0.31 -5.97
C CYS A 27 8.94 0.95 -5.62
N SER A 28 8.09 0.89 -4.60
CA SER A 28 7.31 2.05 -4.13
C SER A 28 8.19 3.26 -3.81
N SER A 29 9.40 3.03 -3.31
CA SER A 29 10.44 4.03 -3.03
C SER A 29 11.10 4.64 -4.27
N GLY A 30 10.80 4.14 -5.47
CA GLY A 30 11.40 4.56 -6.74
C GLY A 30 12.67 3.79 -7.14
N GLN A 31 13.15 2.90 -6.26
CA GLN A 31 14.28 2.01 -6.58
C GLN A 31 13.90 1.00 -7.66
N ARG A 32 14.90 0.49 -8.39
CA ARG A 32 14.67 -0.55 -9.40
C ARG A 32 14.22 -1.83 -8.71
N HIS A 33 13.12 -2.41 -9.18
CA HIS A 33 12.67 -3.72 -8.76
C HIS A 33 13.35 -4.77 -9.65
N GLU A 34 14.52 -5.22 -9.23
CA GLU A 34 15.29 -6.21 -10.00
C GLU A 34 14.82 -7.64 -9.69
N PRO A 35 14.90 -8.57 -10.68
CA PRO A 35 15.39 -8.38 -12.05
C PRO A 35 14.32 -7.82 -13.00
N LYS A 36 13.08 -7.60 -12.53
CA LYS A 36 11.95 -7.19 -13.37
C LYS A 36 12.24 -5.92 -14.18
N TYR A 37 12.83 -4.91 -13.56
CA TYR A 37 13.22 -3.68 -14.21
C TYR A 37 14.18 -3.94 -15.38
N SER A 38 15.29 -4.64 -15.12
CA SER A 38 16.29 -4.93 -16.14
C SER A 38 15.77 -5.86 -17.23
N HIS A 39 14.90 -6.82 -16.89
CA HIS A 39 14.26 -7.71 -17.88
C HIS A 39 13.32 -6.95 -18.81
N TYR A 40 12.49 -6.06 -18.27
CA TYR A 40 11.67 -5.16 -19.08
C TYR A 40 12.49 -4.18 -19.91
N GLN A 41 13.60 -3.68 -19.37
CA GLN A 41 14.53 -2.84 -20.14
C GLN A 41 15.12 -3.62 -21.33
N ALA A 42 15.54 -4.88 -21.13
CA ALA A 42 16.05 -5.74 -22.19
C ALA A 42 14.99 -6.00 -23.26
N LEU A 43 13.75 -6.33 -22.87
CA LEU A 43 12.61 -6.48 -23.78
C LEU A 43 12.39 -5.20 -24.61
N HIS A 44 12.33 -4.03 -23.97
CA HIS A 44 12.10 -2.77 -24.67
C HIS A 44 13.24 -2.44 -25.64
N ARG A 45 14.50 -2.71 -25.29
CA ARG A 45 15.63 -2.55 -26.23
C ARG A 45 15.49 -3.47 -27.43
N ALA A 46 15.11 -4.73 -27.21
CA ALA A 46 14.90 -5.69 -28.28
C ALA A 46 13.77 -5.26 -29.23
N ILE A 47 12.61 -4.85 -28.69
CA ILE A 47 11.50 -4.31 -29.49
C ILE A 47 11.90 -3.03 -30.23
N THR A 48 12.61 -2.11 -29.56
CA THR A 48 13.06 -0.85 -30.18
C THR A 48 13.98 -1.11 -31.37
N SER A 49 14.84 -2.14 -31.29
CA SER A 49 15.76 -2.50 -32.37
C SER A 49 15.05 -2.94 -33.66
N VAL A 50 13.77 -3.33 -33.57
CA VAL A 50 12.95 -3.78 -34.71
C VAL A 50 11.75 -2.87 -35.00
N ALA A 51 11.63 -1.75 -34.29
CA ALA A 51 10.42 -0.92 -34.30
C ALA A 51 10.06 -0.36 -35.70
N SER A 52 11.06 0.01 -36.51
CA SER A 52 10.82 0.48 -37.88
C SER A 52 10.09 -0.57 -38.72
N THR A 53 10.55 -1.83 -38.66
CA THR A 53 9.92 -2.93 -39.41
C THR A 53 8.54 -3.27 -38.87
N LEU A 54 8.32 -3.23 -37.55
CA LEU A 54 7.00 -3.44 -36.96
C LEU A 54 5.99 -2.36 -37.37
N LEU A 55 6.43 -1.12 -37.52
CA LEU A 55 5.58 0.02 -37.89
C LEU A 55 5.32 0.11 -39.40
N SER A 56 6.24 -0.35 -40.24
CA SER A 56 6.10 -0.31 -41.71
C SER A 56 5.52 -1.61 -42.30
N GLY A 57 5.72 -2.73 -41.62
CA GLY A 57 5.30 -4.06 -42.07
C GLY A 57 3.80 -4.27 -41.96
N GLU A 58 3.29 -5.24 -42.72
CA GLU A 58 1.91 -5.69 -42.53
C GLU A 58 1.78 -6.38 -41.15
N THR A 59 0.68 -6.12 -40.44
CA THR A 59 0.44 -6.76 -39.15
C THR A 59 0.39 -8.28 -39.29
N ALA A 60 1.09 -8.97 -38.38
CA ALA A 60 1.05 -10.43 -38.25
C ALA A 60 -0.11 -10.91 -37.34
N LEU A 61 -0.83 -10.01 -36.69
CA LEU A 61 -1.96 -10.37 -35.81
C LEU A 61 -3.09 -11.02 -36.62
N GLY A 62 -3.51 -12.23 -36.21
CA GLY A 62 -4.49 -13.05 -36.95
C GLY A 62 -3.91 -13.75 -38.18
N LYS A 63 -2.58 -13.70 -38.36
CA LYS A 63 -1.81 -14.38 -39.42
C LYS A 63 -0.70 -15.23 -38.82
N GLU A 64 -0.92 -15.74 -37.62
CA GLU A 64 -0.01 -16.66 -36.97
C GLU A 64 0.30 -17.87 -37.86
N LYS A 65 1.56 -18.27 -37.89
CA LYS A 65 2.01 -19.48 -38.61
C LYS A 65 2.30 -20.59 -37.60
N PRO A 66 2.05 -21.86 -37.99
CA PRO A 66 2.41 -22.98 -37.14
C PRO A 66 3.94 -23.10 -37.04
N VAL A 67 4.39 -23.66 -35.92
CA VAL A 67 5.82 -23.87 -35.63
C VAL A 67 6.04 -25.35 -35.37
N GLU A 68 7.10 -25.89 -35.94
CA GLU A 68 7.47 -27.29 -35.70
C GLU A 68 8.18 -27.42 -34.36
N VAL A 69 7.77 -28.41 -33.58
CA VAL A 69 8.33 -28.76 -32.27
C VAL A 69 8.95 -30.15 -32.33
N LEU A 70 10.03 -30.36 -31.58
CA LEU A 70 10.66 -31.66 -31.42
C LEU A 70 9.88 -32.48 -30.38
N THR A 71 9.36 -33.64 -30.79
CA THR A 71 8.67 -34.57 -29.89
C THR A 71 9.68 -35.38 -29.07
N LYS A 72 9.17 -36.11 -28.07
CA LYS A 72 9.97 -37.06 -27.28
C LYS A 72 10.54 -38.20 -28.12
N ASP A 73 9.87 -38.52 -29.24
CA ASP A 73 10.28 -39.55 -30.19
C ASP A 73 11.25 -38.99 -31.25
N GLU A 74 11.81 -37.79 -31.01
CA GLU A 74 12.74 -37.07 -31.91
C GLU A 74 12.17 -36.74 -33.29
N GLU A 75 10.84 -36.64 -33.39
CA GLU A 75 10.13 -36.26 -34.61
C GLU A 75 9.78 -34.77 -34.61
N TRP A 76 9.82 -34.14 -35.78
CA TRP A 76 9.36 -32.76 -35.95
C TRP A 76 7.89 -32.76 -36.38
N VAL A 77 7.04 -32.19 -35.53
CA VAL A 77 5.60 -32.06 -35.80
C VAL A 77 5.16 -30.62 -35.57
N PHE A 78 4.12 -30.16 -36.27
CA PHE A 78 3.54 -28.85 -35.96
C PHE A 78 2.91 -28.85 -34.57
N GLY A 79 3.41 -27.96 -33.70
CA GLY A 79 2.93 -27.79 -32.35
C GLY A 79 1.51 -27.23 -32.32
N SER A 80 0.66 -27.78 -31.45
CA SER A 80 -0.73 -27.31 -31.30
C SER A 80 -0.88 -26.10 -30.37
N LYS A 81 0.19 -25.75 -29.64
CA LYS A 81 0.24 -24.61 -28.71
C LYS A 81 1.48 -23.73 -28.93
N GLN A 82 2.07 -23.81 -30.11
CA GLN A 82 3.20 -23.00 -30.52
C GLN A 82 2.82 -22.28 -31.80
N ARG A 83 3.13 -20.99 -31.85
CA ARG A 83 2.82 -20.14 -32.99
C ARG A 83 3.92 -19.12 -33.20
N ARG A 84 4.09 -18.69 -34.44
CA ARG A 84 5.00 -17.60 -34.78
C ARG A 84 4.30 -16.48 -35.54
N PHE A 85 4.79 -15.28 -35.32
CA PHE A 85 4.37 -14.05 -35.98
C PHE A 85 5.56 -13.48 -36.72
N ASP A 86 5.52 -13.55 -38.05
CA ASP A 86 6.62 -13.12 -38.91
C ASP A 86 6.32 -11.71 -39.46
N TYR A 87 7.25 -10.79 -39.26
CA TYR A 87 7.29 -9.48 -39.88
C TYR A 87 8.46 -9.45 -40.87
N THR A 88 8.16 -9.10 -42.11
CA THR A 88 9.17 -8.92 -43.16
C THR A 88 9.21 -7.45 -43.55
N GLY A 89 10.41 -6.89 -43.65
CA GLY A 89 10.59 -5.50 -44.06
C GLY A 89 10.30 -5.33 -45.54
N VAL A 90 9.45 -4.35 -45.91
CA VAL A 90 9.50 -3.77 -47.26
C VAL A 90 10.65 -2.79 -47.27
N VAL A 91 11.78 -3.17 -47.87
CA VAL A 91 12.93 -2.28 -48.00
C VAL A 91 12.62 -1.18 -49.03
N ASP A 92 12.09 -0.04 -48.59
CA ASP A 92 12.20 1.19 -49.39
C ASP A 92 13.50 1.90 -48.98
N ARG A 93 14.54 1.80 -49.81
CA ARG A 93 15.91 2.27 -49.54
C ARG A 93 16.04 3.80 -49.44
N LYS A 94 14.94 4.57 -49.42
CA LYS A 94 14.95 6.03 -49.47
C LYS A 94 14.76 6.76 -48.14
N THR A 95 14.43 6.07 -47.03
CA THR A 95 13.84 6.76 -45.87
C THR A 95 14.34 6.36 -44.48
N ILE A 96 15.58 5.89 -44.30
CA ILE A 96 16.09 5.56 -42.96
C ILE A 96 17.45 6.23 -42.68
N GLU A 97 17.40 7.46 -42.15
CA GLU A 97 18.50 8.08 -41.39
C GLU A 97 18.18 7.96 -39.89
N PHE A 98 18.43 6.78 -39.31
CA PHE A 98 18.61 6.67 -37.85
C PHE A 98 19.44 5.41 -37.56
N SER A 99 20.77 5.53 -37.54
CA SER A 99 21.66 4.46 -37.07
C SER A 99 22.26 4.85 -35.74
N ALA A 100 21.78 4.23 -34.67
CA ALA A 100 22.44 4.21 -33.36
C ALA A 100 22.81 2.77 -33.02
N THR A 101 23.64 2.15 -33.86
CA THR A 101 24.59 1.05 -33.59
C THR A 101 25.05 0.48 -34.95
N GLY A 102 26.34 0.18 -35.06
CA GLY A 102 27.03 -0.08 -36.34
C GLY A 102 26.76 -1.44 -37.00
N SER A 103 25.50 -1.78 -37.29
CA SER A 103 25.14 -2.81 -38.26
C SER A 103 24.39 -2.16 -39.43
N THR A 104 24.98 -2.16 -40.62
CA THR A 104 24.54 -1.40 -41.79
C THR A 104 23.40 -2.08 -42.57
N GLY A 105 22.49 -2.79 -41.91
CA GLY A 105 21.39 -3.52 -42.54
C GLY A 105 20.08 -3.34 -41.79
N VAL A 106 19.01 -3.02 -42.53
CA VAL A 106 17.63 -3.11 -42.01
C VAL A 106 17.32 -4.59 -41.80
N PRO A 107 16.82 -5.01 -40.61
CA PRO A 107 16.44 -6.39 -40.37
C PRO A 107 15.45 -6.88 -41.43
N THR A 108 15.72 -8.04 -42.01
CA THR A 108 14.93 -8.56 -43.14
C THR A 108 13.81 -9.49 -42.70
N GLU A 109 14.04 -10.22 -41.61
CA GLU A 109 13.11 -11.21 -41.05
C GLU A 109 13.06 -11.07 -39.52
N ILE A 110 11.87 -10.78 -38.99
CA ILE A 110 11.62 -10.70 -37.54
C ILE A 110 10.53 -11.69 -37.20
N SER A 111 10.79 -12.58 -36.25
CA SER A 111 9.82 -13.57 -35.79
C SER A 111 9.66 -13.48 -34.28
N PHE A 112 8.41 -13.33 -33.83
CA PHE A 112 8.02 -13.62 -32.45
C PHE A 112 7.50 -15.04 -32.38
N ILE A 113 7.98 -15.84 -31.43
CA ILE A 113 7.59 -17.23 -31.28
C ILE A 113 7.12 -17.46 -29.86
N GLU A 114 5.93 -18.03 -29.72
CA GLU A 114 5.27 -18.23 -28.44
C GLU A 114 5.16 -19.73 -28.13
N ASN A 115 5.32 -20.06 -26.85
CA ASN A 115 5.03 -21.37 -26.30
C ASN A 115 3.93 -21.24 -25.23
N ASP A 116 2.71 -21.65 -25.57
CA ASP A 116 1.57 -21.67 -24.64
C ASP A 116 1.48 -22.99 -23.83
N GLU A 117 2.44 -23.92 -23.98
CA GLU A 117 2.52 -25.10 -23.13
C GLU A 117 3.00 -24.79 -21.71
N ASN A 118 2.63 -25.69 -20.80
CA ASN A 118 3.16 -25.71 -19.43
C ASN A 118 4.55 -26.38 -19.35
N GLU A 119 5.09 -26.85 -20.46
CA GLU A 119 6.38 -27.54 -20.57
C GLU A 119 7.31 -26.79 -21.53
N ALA A 120 8.61 -26.97 -21.36
CA ALA A 120 9.60 -26.46 -22.29
C ALA A 120 9.54 -27.24 -23.62
N VAL A 121 9.77 -26.55 -24.73
CA VAL A 121 9.74 -27.15 -26.07
C VAL A 121 10.95 -26.70 -26.88
N VAL A 122 11.44 -27.56 -27.77
CA VAL A 122 12.42 -27.17 -28.79
C VAL A 122 11.66 -26.94 -30.08
N VAL A 123 11.83 -25.78 -30.69
CA VAL A 123 11.22 -25.42 -31.97
C VAL A 123 12.27 -25.26 -33.04
N ARG A 124 11.90 -25.44 -34.31
CA ARG A 124 12.72 -25.05 -35.45
C ARG A 124 12.05 -23.95 -36.28
N ILE A 125 12.84 -22.97 -36.69
CA ILE A 125 12.38 -21.81 -37.44
C ILE A 125 13.15 -21.75 -38.77
N PRO A 126 12.48 -21.61 -39.92
CA PRO A 126 13.17 -21.40 -41.18
C PRO A 126 13.92 -20.06 -41.15
N VAL A 127 15.12 -20.00 -41.75
CA VAL A 127 15.94 -18.79 -41.78
C VAL A 127 16.33 -18.46 -43.22
N GLY A 128 15.99 -17.24 -43.65
CA GLY A 128 16.27 -16.73 -44.99
C GLY A 128 15.24 -17.16 -46.03
N ASN A 129 15.36 -16.61 -47.25
CA ASN A 129 14.38 -16.79 -48.33
C ASN A 129 14.32 -18.23 -48.89
N ASP A 130 15.29 -19.08 -48.59
CA ASP A 130 15.31 -20.49 -48.99
C ASP A 130 14.94 -21.37 -47.79
N VAL A 131 13.82 -22.08 -47.90
CA VAL A 131 13.18 -22.96 -46.89
C VAL A 131 14.07 -24.16 -46.46
N VAL A 132 15.33 -24.21 -46.89
CA VAL A 132 16.25 -25.35 -46.68
C VAL A 132 17.06 -25.22 -45.38
N LYS A 133 17.08 -24.05 -44.72
CA LYS A 133 17.83 -23.84 -43.48
C LYS A 133 16.90 -23.55 -42.31
N TYR A 134 17.10 -24.28 -41.22
CA TYR A 134 16.41 -24.09 -39.95
C TYR A 134 17.39 -23.68 -38.84
N ARG A 135 16.90 -22.92 -37.87
CA ARG A 135 17.53 -22.70 -36.57
C ARG A 135 16.63 -23.27 -35.48
N GLU A 136 17.25 -23.91 -34.50
CA GLU A 136 16.55 -24.49 -33.35
C GLU A 136 16.65 -23.54 -32.15
N PHE A 137 15.55 -23.45 -31.40
CA PHE A 137 15.48 -22.67 -30.16
C PHE A 137 14.72 -23.44 -29.11
N THR A 138 15.15 -23.34 -27.85
CA THR A 138 14.39 -23.86 -26.70
C THR A 138 13.54 -22.74 -26.13
N LEU A 139 12.24 -22.97 -25.98
CA LEU A 139 11.32 -22.04 -25.32
C LEU A 139 10.93 -22.58 -23.95
N SER A 140 11.00 -21.75 -22.93
CA SER A 140 10.46 -22.05 -21.60
C SER A 140 8.92 -22.20 -21.64
N PRO A 141 8.31 -22.85 -20.63
CA PRO A 141 6.86 -22.86 -20.47
C PRO A 141 6.27 -21.44 -20.49
N ARG A 142 5.11 -21.25 -21.14
CA ARG A 142 4.37 -19.97 -21.13
C ARG A 142 5.25 -18.75 -21.43
N SER A 143 6.12 -18.87 -22.44
CA SER A 143 7.12 -17.85 -22.78
C SER A 143 7.06 -17.47 -24.25
N ALA A 144 7.81 -16.43 -24.59
CA ALA A 144 8.00 -16.00 -25.96
C ALA A 144 9.45 -15.59 -26.20
N ILE A 145 9.92 -15.80 -27.43
CA ILE A 145 11.23 -15.33 -27.90
C ILE A 145 11.07 -14.38 -29.10
N LEU A 146 12.03 -13.47 -29.24
CA LEU A 146 12.19 -12.62 -30.41
C LEU A 146 13.45 -13.06 -31.15
N VAL A 147 13.28 -13.41 -32.43
CA VAL A 147 14.36 -13.80 -33.33
C VAL A 147 14.47 -12.78 -34.47
N ILE A 148 15.68 -12.30 -34.72
CA ILE A 148 15.99 -11.32 -35.77
C ILE A 148 16.99 -11.95 -36.72
N ASP A 149 16.63 -12.10 -38.00
CA ASP A 149 17.46 -12.70 -39.05
C ASP A 149 18.09 -14.05 -38.62
N GLY A 150 17.30 -14.87 -37.91
CA GLY A 150 17.72 -16.19 -37.40
C GLY A 150 18.61 -16.17 -36.15
N VAL A 151 18.77 -15.01 -35.49
CA VAL A 151 19.52 -14.84 -34.23
C VAL A 151 18.55 -14.53 -33.09
N LEU A 152 18.68 -15.23 -31.96
CA LEU A 152 17.91 -14.94 -30.74
C LEU A 152 18.27 -13.54 -30.23
N ALA A 153 17.30 -12.63 -30.22
CA ALA A 153 17.47 -11.25 -29.76
C ALA A 153 16.94 -11.04 -28.33
N PHE A 154 15.90 -11.78 -27.94
CA PHE A 154 15.34 -11.75 -26.59
C PHE A 154 14.59 -13.03 -26.27
N ASP A 155 14.65 -13.47 -25.01
CA ASP A 155 13.89 -14.60 -24.47
C ASP A 155 13.20 -14.18 -23.17
N ALA A 156 11.86 -14.20 -23.16
CA ALA A 156 11.07 -13.81 -22.00
C ALA A 156 11.23 -14.74 -20.79
N GLY A 157 11.60 -16.01 -21.02
CA GLY A 157 11.85 -17.01 -19.98
C GLY A 157 13.27 -16.99 -19.42
N TYR A 158 14.18 -16.22 -20.03
CA TYR A 158 15.59 -16.18 -19.64
C TYR A 158 15.92 -14.92 -18.83
N ILE A 159 16.38 -15.12 -17.59
CA ILE A 159 16.97 -14.06 -16.75
C ILE A 159 18.49 -14.20 -16.81
N ASP A 160 19.19 -13.15 -17.23
CA ASP A 160 20.66 -13.16 -17.31
C ASP A 160 21.27 -13.23 -15.89
N PRO A 161 21.88 -14.35 -15.49
CA PRO A 161 22.37 -14.55 -14.13
C PRO A 161 23.58 -13.69 -13.77
N LYS A 162 24.20 -13.00 -14.75
CA LYS A 162 25.30 -12.05 -14.52
C LYS A 162 24.84 -10.61 -14.70
N GLY A 163 24.07 -10.35 -15.76
CA GLY A 163 23.59 -9.01 -16.09
C GLY A 163 22.39 -8.54 -15.25
N MET A 164 21.68 -9.46 -14.59
CA MET A 164 20.49 -9.18 -13.78
C MET A 164 20.59 -9.72 -12.35
N SER A 165 21.82 -9.90 -11.85
CA SER A 165 22.08 -10.29 -10.48
C SER A 165 22.27 -9.08 -9.57
N PHE A 166 21.44 -8.99 -8.54
CA PHE A 166 21.50 -7.93 -7.54
C PHE A 166 21.25 -8.49 -6.14
N LYS A 167 21.57 -7.70 -5.11
CA LYS A 167 21.18 -7.95 -3.73
C LYS A 167 20.75 -6.66 -3.05
N ARG A 168 19.77 -6.76 -2.15
CA ARG A 168 19.39 -5.64 -1.29
C ARG A 168 20.40 -5.48 -0.15
N GLU A 169 20.74 -4.23 0.11
CA GLU A 169 21.65 -3.82 1.15
C GLU A 169 20.96 -2.87 2.12
N PHE A 170 21.45 -2.89 3.36
CA PHE A 170 21.01 -2.01 4.43
C PHE A 170 22.21 -1.29 5.04
N ALA A 171 21.99 -0.06 5.50
CA ALA A 171 22.98 0.63 6.30
C ALA A 171 23.22 -0.13 7.61
N GLN A 172 24.49 -0.36 7.93
CA GLN A 172 24.88 -0.93 9.22
C GLN A 172 24.48 0.00 10.38
N THR A 173 24.27 -0.58 11.55
CA THR A 173 24.01 0.16 12.80
C THR A 173 25.08 1.24 13.00
N GLY A 174 24.64 2.50 13.17
CA GLY A 174 25.52 3.67 13.32
C GLY A 174 25.74 4.49 12.05
N ALA A 175 25.45 3.96 10.86
CA ALA A 175 25.45 4.74 9.62
C ALA A 175 24.17 5.58 9.43
N VAL A 176 23.12 5.27 10.20
CA VAL A 176 21.88 6.02 10.27
C VAL A 176 21.82 6.73 11.64
N PRO A 177 21.46 8.02 11.69
CA PRO A 177 21.44 8.77 12.94
C PRO A 177 20.41 8.22 13.92
N GLU A 178 20.73 8.36 15.20
CA GLU A 178 19.81 8.01 16.29
C GLU A 178 18.59 8.94 16.30
N LEU A 179 17.48 8.37 16.75
CA LEU A 179 16.27 9.09 17.07
C LEU A 179 16.42 9.72 18.45
N VAL A 180 16.21 11.03 18.56
CA VAL A 180 16.44 11.81 19.79
C VAL A 180 15.23 12.68 20.13
N GLY A 181 15.16 13.13 21.39
CA GLY A 181 14.17 14.12 21.80
C GLY A 181 12.73 13.63 21.76
N TRP A 182 12.49 12.34 22.06
CA TRP A 182 11.14 11.79 22.16
C TRP A 182 10.27 12.60 23.12
N SER A 183 9.04 12.87 22.70
CA SER A 183 7.98 13.45 23.53
C SER A 183 6.64 12.79 23.23
N PHE A 184 5.77 12.72 24.23
CA PHE A 184 4.48 12.02 24.12
C PHE A 184 3.38 12.85 24.74
N TRP A 185 2.25 13.00 24.06
CA TRP A 185 1.08 13.64 24.65
C TRP A 185 -0.17 12.81 24.42
N PRO A 186 -0.99 12.60 25.46
CA PRO A 186 -2.25 11.90 25.30
C PRO A 186 -3.22 12.75 24.47
N GLU A 187 -3.94 12.11 23.56
CA GLU A 187 -5.09 12.71 22.89
C GLU A 187 -6.22 12.88 23.93
N PRO A 188 -6.79 14.09 24.07
CA PRO A 188 -7.96 14.29 24.91
C PRO A 188 -9.12 13.38 24.48
N ILE A 189 -9.72 12.66 25.44
CA ILE A 189 -10.80 11.71 25.18
C ILE A 189 -12.13 12.45 24.98
N GLY A 190 -12.86 12.08 23.93
CA GLY A 190 -14.19 12.63 23.65
C GLY A 190 -14.16 14.03 23.03
N THR A 191 -15.33 14.66 23.01
CA THR A 191 -15.50 15.95 22.29
C THR A 191 -15.02 17.16 23.07
N GLN A 192 -14.72 16.98 24.36
CA GLN A 192 -14.37 18.05 25.30
C GLN A 192 -15.49 19.11 25.45
N GLY A 193 -16.76 18.71 25.24
CA GLY A 193 -17.94 19.57 25.39
C GLY A 193 -18.11 20.59 24.26
N SER A 194 -18.65 21.77 24.57
CA SER A 194 -19.00 22.84 23.62
C SER A 194 -17.80 23.64 23.06
N GLY A 195 -16.64 22.99 22.93
CA GLY A 195 -15.43 23.57 22.33
C GLY A 195 -15.63 23.98 20.87
N SER A 196 -14.74 24.86 20.37
CA SER A 196 -14.76 25.33 18.98
C SER A 196 -14.64 24.16 17.99
N GLY A 197 -15.74 23.87 17.28
CA GLY A 197 -15.85 22.80 16.29
C GLY A 197 -16.75 21.63 16.72
N THR A 198 -17.11 21.52 18.00
CA THR A 198 -18.09 20.52 18.44
C THR A 198 -19.50 20.90 17.99
N ARG A 199 -20.24 19.93 17.48
CA ARG A 199 -21.65 20.05 17.11
C ARG A 199 -22.50 19.27 18.10
N ILE A 200 -23.52 19.92 18.63
CA ILE A 200 -24.47 19.31 19.56
C ILE A 200 -25.78 19.09 18.81
N ASP A 201 -26.31 17.88 18.87
CA ASP A 201 -27.58 17.50 18.24
C ASP A 201 -28.27 16.40 19.08
N ASP A 202 -29.46 15.96 18.66
CA ASP A 202 -30.23 14.89 19.32
C ASP A 202 -29.86 13.47 18.86
N ALA A 203 -28.87 13.39 17.96
CA ALA A 203 -28.24 12.20 17.41
C ALA A 203 -26.78 12.50 16.99
N PRO A 204 -25.89 11.50 16.88
CA PRO A 204 -24.55 11.72 16.37
C PRO A 204 -24.56 12.15 14.90
N ILE A 205 -23.72 13.13 14.53
CA ILE A 205 -23.59 13.59 13.14
C ILE A 205 -22.64 12.66 12.39
N GLU A 206 -23.13 12.02 11.32
CA GLU A 206 -22.35 11.13 10.46
C GLU A 206 -20.98 11.74 10.07
N GLN A 207 -19.90 10.96 10.19
CA GLN A 207 -18.53 11.48 10.19
C GLN A 207 -18.15 12.20 8.90
N THR A 208 -18.54 11.68 7.74
CA THR A 208 -18.24 12.32 6.45
C THR A 208 -18.92 13.67 6.35
N THR A 209 -20.20 13.74 6.71
CA THR A 209 -20.97 14.98 6.78
C THR A 209 -20.34 15.96 7.77
N LEU A 210 -19.95 15.50 8.95
CA LEU A 210 -19.31 16.30 9.99
C LEU A 210 -17.96 16.89 9.52
N ASN A 211 -17.12 16.05 8.94
CA ASN A 211 -15.78 16.43 8.45
C ASN A 211 -15.88 17.40 7.27
N VAL A 212 -16.72 17.11 6.28
CA VAL A 212 -16.96 17.99 5.12
C VAL A 212 -17.55 19.33 5.57
N GLY A 213 -18.61 19.31 6.39
CA GLY A 213 -19.28 20.52 6.88
C GLY A 213 -18.39 21.41 7.76
N SER A 214 -17.34 20.83 8.35
CA SER A 214 -16.36 21.54 9.18
C SER A 214 -15.05 21.83 8.47
N SER A 215 -14.88 21.40 7.21
CA SER A 215 -13.61 21.49 6.46
C SER A 215 -12.41 20.87 7.19
N VAL A 216 -12.65 19.77 7.92
CA VAL A 216 -11.62 19.03 8.63
C VAL A 216 -11.35 17.73 7.89
N TRP A 217 -10.12 17.57 7.41
CA TRP A 217 -9.68 16.39 6.70
C TRP A 217 -9.05 15.41 7.67
N SER A 218 -9.85 14.52 8.23
CA SER A 218 -9.39 13.53 9.19
C SER A 218 -10.02 12.17 8.94
N ASP A 219 -9.28 11.12 9.28
CA ASP A 219 -9.82 9.76 9.36
C ASP A 219 -10.66 9.57 10.63
N TYR A 220 -10.63 10.53 11.54
CA TYR A 220 -11.19 10.39 12.87
C TYR A 220 -12.40 11.32 13.09
N ALA A 221 -13.24 10.94 14.04
CA ALA A 221 -14.21 11.82 14.66
C ALA A 221 -14.54 11.32 16.07
N TRP A 222 -14.76 12.25 17.00
CA TRP A 222 -15.20 11.95 18.35
C TRP A 222 -16.73 12.11 18.47
N TYR A 223 -17.36 11.14 19.12
CA TYR A 223 -18.77 11.17 19.50
C TYR A 223 -18.89 11.04 21.02
N GLU A 224 -19.79 11.79 21.64
CA GLU A 224 -19.97 11.77 23.08
C GLU A 224 -21.43 11.91 23.49
N THR A 225 -21.85 11.10 24.46
CA THR A 225 -23.15 11.21 25.14
C THR A 225 -23.05 10.70 26.57
N TYR A 226 -24.17 10.67 27.30
CA TYR A 226 -24.24 10.14 28.66
C TYR A 226 -25.19 8.95 28.78
N LEU A 227 -24.74 7.96 29.55
CA LEU A 227 -25.51 6.79 29.94
C LEU A 227 -26.03 6.99 31.36
N SER A 228 -27.30 6.68 31.62
CA SER A 228 -27.85 6.59 32.98
C SER A 228 -28.27 5.15 33.24
N ILE A 229 -27.60 4.51 34.21
CA ILE A 229 -27.88 3.14 34.62
C ILE A 229 -28.71 3.19 35.91
N GLU A 230 -30.01 2.90 35.79
CA GLU A 230 -30.99 3.03 36.89
C GLU A 230 -31.01 1.83 37.87
N THR A 231 -30.63 0.65 37.40
CA THR A 231 -30.67 -0.62 38.15
C THR A 231 -29.41 -0.81 39.03
N THR A 232 -29.17 -2.01 39.58
CA THR A 232 -27.98 -2.35 40.37
C THR A 232 -26.65 -2.36 39.58
N GLY A 233 -26.63 -1.81 38.36
CA GLY A 233 -25.53 -1.91 37.41
C GLY A 233 -25.75 -3.01 36.36
N LEU A 234 -24.92 -3.00 35.32
CA LEU A 234 -24.87 -4.02 34.27
C LEU A 234 -23.58 -4.84 34.43
N ASN A 235 -23.66 -6.16 34.21
CA ASN A 235 -22.49 -7.04 34.34
C ASN A 235 -21.86 -7.44 33.00
N ASP A 236 -22.61 -7.35 31.90
CA ASP A 236 -22.19 -7.74 30.54
C ASP A 236 -22.83 -6.77 29.54
N ALA A 237 -22.50 -5.49 29.68
CA ALA A 237 -22.97 -4.43 28.81
C ALA A 237 -22.27 -4.52 27.45
N LYS A 238 -23.07 -4.41 26.38
CA LYS A 238 -22.57 -4.40 25.00
C LYS A 238 -23.15 -3.23 24.25
N LEU A 239 -22.33 -2.58 23.43
CA LEU A 239 -22.75 -1.55 22.51
C LEU A 239 -22.92 -2.15 21.12
N TYR A 240 -24.00 -1.80 20.45
CA TYR A 240 -24.23 -2.08 19.03
C TYR A 240 -24.37 -0.74 18.31
N VAL A 241 -23.49 -0.47 17.36
CA VAL A 241 -23.41 0.80 16.65
C VAL A 241 -23.60 0.55 15.17
N GLU A 242 -24.66 1.10 14.59
CA GLU A 242 -24.81 1.14 13.14
C GLU A 242 -23.80 2.12 12.55
N SER A 243 -22.93 1.58 11.71
CA SER A 243 -21.84 2.27 11.04
C SER A 243 -21.78 1.81 9.58
N GLN A 244 -20.67 2.09 8.91
CA GLN A 244 -20.38 1.63 7.56
C GLN A 244 -19.24 0.62 7.59
N ARG A 245 -19.16 -0.20 6.55
CA ARG A 245 -17.97 -1.00 6.28
C ARG A 245 -16.71 -0.14 6.19
N SER A 246 -15.56 -0.75 6.46
CA SER A 246 -14.26 -0.07 6.51
C SER A 246 -14.19 1.01 7.60
N ASN A 247 -14.70 0.69 8.79
CA ASN A 247 -14.73 1.62 9.92
C ASN A 247 -14.38 0.88 11.21
N GLY A 248 -13.66 1.56 12.10
CA GLY A 248 -13.35 1.12 13.46
C GLY A 248 -13.95 2.06 14.48
N LEU A 249 -14.30 1.53 15.65
CA LEU A 249 -14.76 2.28 16.81
C LEU A 249 -13.94 1.89 18.03
N LEU A 250 -13.38 2.88 18.71
CA LEU A 250 -12.77 2.72 20.04
C LEU A 250 -13.70 3.37 21.06
N VAL A 251 -14.07 2.62 22.10
CA VAL A 251 -15.10 3.02 23.06
C VAL A 251 -14.48 3.27 24.42
N PHE A 252 -14.86 4.39 25.01
CA PHE A 252 -14.41 4.86 26.31
C PHE A 252 -15.61 5.12 27.22
N VAL A 253 -15.50 4.73 28.48
CA VAL A 253 -16.46 5.06 29.53
C VAL A 253 -15.71 5.79 30.64
N ASP A 254 -16.19 6.97 31.00
CA ASP A 254 -15.56 7.86 31.99
C ASP A 254 -14.05 8.07 31.73
N ASP A 255 -13.70 8.32 30.46
CA ASP A 255 -12.33 8.52 29.98
C ASP A 255 -11.41 7.30 30.12
N LEU A 256 -11.97 6.11 30.26
CA LEU A 256 -11.23 4.85 30.28
C LEU A 256 -11.62 4.01 29.06
N PHE A 257 -10.61 3.49 28.35
CA PHE A 257 -10.84 2.56 27.25
C PHE A 257 -11.50 1.27 27.78
N VAL A 258 -12.61 0.87 27.17
CA VAL A 258 -13.35 -0.34 27.55
C VAL A 258 -13.36 -1.41 26.47
N GLY A 259 -13.14 -1.02 25.21
CA GLY A 259 -13.08 -1.95 24.09
C GLY A 259 -13.15 -1.27 22.73
N SER A 260 -12.97 -2.06 21.67
CA SER A 260 -13.07 -1.62 20.29
C SER A 260 -13.77 -2.66 19.42
N GLY A 261 -14.22 -2.23 18.25
CA GLY A 261 -14.78 -3.11 17.21
C GLY A 261 -14.56 -2.50 15.83
N GLU A 262 -14.42 -3.34 14.81
CA GLU A 262 -14.00 -2.90 13.48
C GLU A 262 -14.51 -3.82 12.37
N ASP A 263 -14.63 -3.25 11.16
CA ASP A 263 -14.84 -3.97 9.90
C ASP A 263 -13.80 -3.50 8.88
N HIS A 264 -13.04 -4.44 8.33
CA HIS A 264 -11.98 -4.20 7.34
C HIS A 264 -12.44 -4.42 5.89
N SER A 265 -13.74 -4.62 5.67
CA SER A 265 -14.23 -5.02 4.35
C SER A 265 -14.31 -3.82 3.42
N HIS A 266 -13.59 -3.89 2.30
CA HIS A 266 -13.72 -2.94 1.19
C HIS A 266 -14.40 -3.55 -0.05
N TYR A 267 -14.77 -4.84 0.04
CA TYR A 267 -15.32 -5.61 -1.08
C TYR A 267 -16.71 -5.09 -1.50
N TRP A 268 -17.48 -4.55 -0.56
CA TRP A 268 -18.75 -3.86 -0.82
C TRP A 268 -18.84 -2.60 0.05
N GLU A 269 -19.49 -1.55 -0.45
CA GLU A 269 -19.94 -0.44 0.38
C GLU A 269 -21.25 -0.83 1.10
N GLY A 270 -21.52 -0.22 2.26
CA GLY A 270 -22.81 -0.33 2.92
C GLY A 270 -22.76 -0.43 4.45
N ASN A 271 -23.96 -0.45 5.03
CA ASN A 271 -24.16 -0.46 6.48
C ASN A 271 -23.55 -1.72 7.12
N PHE A 272 -23.00 -1.54 8.32
CA PHE A 272 -22.49 -2.61 9.15
C PHE A 272 -22.75 -2.27 10.62
N THR A 273 -23.09 -3.25 11.45
CA THR A 273 -23.25 -3.04 12.89
C THR A 273 -22.00 -3.50 13.61
N ILE A 274 -21.25 -2.55 14.17
CA ILE A 274 -20.08 -2.84 15.00
C ILE A 274 -20.58 -3.11 16.43
N ASN A 275 -20.16 -4.24 17.00
CA ASN A 275 -20.44 -4.56 18.39
C ASN A 275 -19.17 -4.39 19.23
N VAL A 276 -19.32 -3.79 20.41
CA VAL A 276 -18.21 -3.59 21.36
C VAL A 276 -18.65 -4.07 22.73
N ASN A 277 -17.84 -4.95 23.35
CA ASN A 277 -18.08 -5.37 24.72
C ASN A 277 -17.58 -4.29 25.68
N ILE A 278 -18.46 -3.79 26.55
CA ILE A 278 -18.12 -2.83 27.61
C ILE A 278 -17.85 -3.56 28.93
N GLY A 279 -18.52 -4.70 29.17
CA GLY A 279 -18.41 -5.45 30.42
C GLY A 279 -19.24 -4.84 31.54
N LYS A 280 -18.62 -4.53 32.68
CA LYS A 280 -19.35 -4.09 33.89
C LYS A 280 -19.55 -2.57 33.90
N LEU A 281 -20.79 -2.13 34.09
CA LEU A 281 -21.16 -0.73 34.34
C LEU A 281 -21.85 -0.59 35.69
N SER A 282 -21.40 0.33 36.53
CA SER A 282 -22.05 0.59 37.82
C SER A 282 -23.39 1.31 37.65
N LYS A 283 -24.19 1.34 38.72
CA LYS A 283 -25.34 2.24 38.81
C LYS A 283 -24.86 3.69 38.76
N GLY A 284 -25.53 4.54 37.99
CA GLY A 284 -25.25 5.97 37.93
C GLY A 284 -25.11 6.52 36.52
N LYS A 285 -24.63 7.77 36.45
CA LYS A 285 -24.38 8.48 35.19
C LYS A 285 -22.93 8.23 34.76
N HIS A 286 -22.75 7.82 33.52
CA HIS A 286 -21.47 7.53 32.90
C HIS A 286 -21.32 8.32 31.61
N LYS A 287 -20.13 8.86 31.34
CA LYS A 287 -19.81 9.48 30.06
C LYS A 287 -19.42 8.39 29.06
N LEU A 288 -20.06 8.36 27.90
CA LEU A 288 -19.70 7.49 26.79
C LEU A 288 -19.03 8.33 25.71
N SER A 289 -17.77 8.03 25.41
CA SER A 289 -17.03 8.65 24.30
C SER A 289 -16.63 7.57 23.30
N ILE A 290 -16.83 7.83 22.01
CA ILE A 290 -16.51 6.90 20.91
C ILE A 290 -15.60 7.64 19.93
N LEU A 291 -14.40 7.10 19.71
CA LEU A 291 -13.54 7.51 18.61
C LEU A 291 -13.87 6.65 17.40
N SER A 292 -14.38 7.27 16.35
CA SER A 292 -14.53 6.63 15.04
C SER A 292 -13.25 6.78 14.23
N GLU A 293 -12.88 5.72 13.51
CA GLU A 293 -11.76 5.68 12.57
C GLU A 293 -12.25 5.15 11.21
N SER A 294 -12.16 5.99 10.20
CA SER A 294 -12.38 5.64 8.80
C SER A 294 -11.12 4.96 8.25
N MET A 295 -11.27 3.73 7.75
CA MET A 295 -10.19 2.96 7.12
C MET A 295 -10.08 3.22 5.62
N GLY A 296 -10.62 4.36 5.18
CA GLY A 296 -10.74 4.73 3.78
C GLY A 296 -12.09 4.39 3.18
N TYR A 297 -12.44 5.11 2.13
CA TYR A 297 -13.65 4.86 1.36
C TYR A 297 -13.37 3.77 0.32
N SER A 298 -14.32 2.85 0.10
CA SER A 298 -14.19 1.92 -1.02
C SER A 298 -14.12 2.74 -2.31
N ASN A 299 -13.15 2.47 -3.16
CA ASN A 299 -12.96 3.23 -4.41
C ASN A 299 -13.56 2.51 -5.63
N LEU A 300 -14.11 1.30 -5.44
CA LEU A 300 -14.78 0.47 -6.46
C LEU A 300 -14.07 0.38 -7.82
N VAL A 301 -12.74 0.56 -7.89
CA VAL A 301 -11.97 0.52 -9.14
C VAL A 301 -11.87 -0.93 -9.71
N GLY A 302 -12.60 -1.90 -9.16
CA GLY A 302 -12.63 -3.29 -9.59
C GLY A 302 -13.79 -3.63 -10.54
N ARG A 303 -13.50 -3.69 -11.85
CA ARG A 303 -14.11 -4.53 -12.92
C ARG A 303 -15.63 -4.52 -13.17
N PHE A 304 -16.45 -3.99 -12.26
CA PHE A 304 -17.90 -3.85 -12.40
C PHE A 304 -18.21 -2.37 -12.18
N GLY A 305 -18.21 -1.60 -13.28
CA GLY A 305 -18.48 -0.17 -13.31
C GLY A 305 -19.91 0.19 -12.89
N ASN A 306 -20.35 -0.27 -11.72
CA ASN A 306 -21.58 0.19 -11.12
C ASN A 306 -21.26 1.45 -10.34
N SER A 307 -21.29 2.58 -11.04
CA SER A 307 -21.25 3.95 -10.52
C SER A 307 -22.49 4.31 -9.67
N GLY A 308 -23.15 3.31 -9.08
CA GLY A 308 -24.27 3.45 -8.15
C GLY A 308 -23.81 3.65 -6.70
N THR A 309 -22.61 4.19 -6.48
CA THR A 309 -22.17 4.53 -5.12
C THR A 309 -23.04 5.68 -4.63
N GLY A 310 -23.94 5.37 -3.70
CA GLY A 310 -24.58 6.38 -2.87
C GLY A 310 -23.54 7.19 -2.10
N PRO A 311 -23.97 8.12 -1.24
CA PRO A 311 -23.03 8.91 -0.47
C PRO A 311 -22.17 7.98 0.40
N LYS A 312 -20.85 8.19 0.34
CA LYS A 312 -19.88 7.36 1.04
C LYS A 312 -19.78 7.85 2.46
N HIS A 313 -20.53 7.23 3.35
CA HIS A 313 -20.58 7.59 4.76
C HIS A 313 -19.52 6.81 5.58
N LYS A 314 -19.21 7.34 6.76
CA LYS A 314 -18.31 6.80 7.78
C LYS A 314 -18.79 7.18 9.18
N GLY A 315 -18.20 6.58 10.21
CA GLY A 315 -18.59 6.80 11.59
C GLY A 315 -19.97 6.27 11.94
N ILE A 316 -20.68 6.95 12.84
CA ILE A 316 -21.98 6.49 13.31
C ILE A 316 -23.04 6.94 12.30
N THR A 317 -23.72 5.99 11.67
CA THR A 317 -24.68 6.26 10.58
C THR A 317 -26.13 5.95 10.95
N GLY A 318 -26.38 5.49 12.18
CA GLY A 318 -27.72 5.10 12.60
C GLY A 318 -27.81 4.80 14.08
N GLN A 319 -28.50 3.70 14.40
CA GLN A 319 -28.81 3.30 15.77
C GLN A 319 -27.56 3.05 16.62
N VAL A 320 -27.61 3.52 17.86
CA VAL A 320 -26.66 3.19 18.91
C VAL A 320 -27.43 2.56 20.05
N LEU A 321 -27.21 1.26 20.28
CA LEU A 321 -27.96 0.47 21.27
C LEU A 321 -27.04 -0.04 22.37
N LEU A 322 -27.40 0.24 23.62
CA LEU A 322 -26.78 -0.39 24.79
C LEU A 322 -27.63 -1.60 25.20
N SER A 323 -27.03 -2.80 25.14
CA SER A 323 -27.65 -4.02 25.66
C SER A 323 -27.49 -4.11 27.17
N GLN A 324 -28.57 -4.50 27.86
CA GLN A 324 -28.61 -4.70 29.31
C GLN A 324 -28.41 -6.17 29.73
N GLY A 325 -27.83 -7.01 28.86
CA GLY A 325 -27.58 -8.43 29.15
C GLY A 325 -28.78 -9.35 28.87
N LYS A 326 -28.70 -10.61 29.34
CA LYS A 326 -29.51 -11.76 28.85
C LYS A 326 -31.04 -11.64 28.97
N ASN A 327 -31.59 -10.73 29.78
CA ASN A 327 -33.01 -10.75 30.14
C ASN A 327 -33.83 -9.45 29.90
N MET A 328 -33.31 -8.32 29.38
CA MET A 328 -34.13 -7.10 29.15
C MET A 328 -33.67 -6.17 28.00
N LYS A 329 -34.66 -5.38 27.51
CA LYS A 329 -34.68 -4.46 26.35
C LYS A 329 -33.39 -3.66 26.13
N ASN A 330 -32.96 -3.59 24.86
CA ASN A 330 -31.92 -2.66 24.43
C ASN A 330 -32.35 -1.21 24.70
N ILE A 331 -31.43 -0.39 25.20
CA ILE A 331 -31.63 1.05 25.32
C ILE A 331 -31.11 1.71 24.05
N SER A 332 -31.98 2.40 23.33
CA SER A 332 -31.53 3.31 22.27
C SER A 332 -30.92 4.57 22.88
N LEU A 333 -29.76 4.93 22.35
CA LEU A 333 -29.03 6.14 22.71
C LEU A 333 -29.26 7.27 21.70
N VAL A 334 -30.05 7.06 20.65
CA VAL A 334 -30.34 8.06 19.59
C VAL A 334 -31.80 8.52 19.59
N ASP A 335 -32.56 8.21 20.64
CA ASP A 335 -33.97 8.59 20.79
C ASP A 335 -34.11 9.99 21.43
N GLY A 336 -33.56 11.03 20.80
CA GLY A 336 -33.66 12.41 21.27
C GLY A 336 -32.70 12.78 22.40
N ARG A 337 -31.62 12.03 22.57
CA ARG A 337 -30.59 12.30 23.59
C ARG A 337 -29.53 13.23 23.03
N GLU A 338 -29.03 14.13 23.86
CA GLU A 338 -27.94 15.00 23.44
C GLU A 338 -26.68 14.19 23.07
N TRP A 339 -26.18 14.44 21.87
CA TRP A 339 -24.90 13.96 21.35
C TRP A 339 -24.03 15.15 21.00
N SER A 340 -22.77 15.08 21.43
CA SER A 340 -21.72 15.95 20.93
C SER A 340 -20.92 15.19 19.86
N SER A 341 -20.66 15.84 18.73
CA SER A 341 -19.87 15.31 17.61
C SER A 341 -18.73 16.27 17.28
N PHE A 342 -17.50 15.81 17.26
CA PHE A 342 -16.31 16.62 16.96
C PHE A 342 -15.52 16.05 15.77
N PRO A 343 -15.25 16.87 14.74
CA PRO A 343 -14.51 16.42 13.55
C PRO A 343 -13.01 16.27 13.84
N GLY A 344 -12.43 15.13 13.47
CA GLY A 344 -11.01 14.84 13.62
C GLY A 344 -10.54 14.61 15.05
N LEU A 345 -9.25 14.83 15.27
CA LEU A 345 -8.58 14.74 16.57
C LEU A 345 -8.21 16.14 17.07
N HIS A 346 -8.17 16.31 18.39
CA HIS A 346 -7.71 17.55 19.03
C HIS A 346 -6.24 17.82 18.72
N GLY A 347 -5.40 16.78 18.67
CA GLY A 347 -3.98 16.91 18.35
C GLY A 347 -3.68 17.33 16.90
N GLU A 348 -4.58 17.06 15.94
CA GLU A 348 -4.36 17.42 14.54
C GLU A 348 -4.27 18.94 14.33
N LYS A 349 -5.03 19.72 15.09
CA LYS A 349 -4.99 21.19 15.05
C LYS A 349 -3.64 21.76 15.48
N LYS A 350 -2.87 21.00 16.26
CA LYS A 350 -1.56 21.41 16.77
C LYS A 350 -0.43 21.19 15.76
N LEU A 351 -0.65 20.41 14.69
CA LEU A 351 0.39 20.10 13.71
C LEU A 351 0.84 21.33 12.90
N ASP A 352 -0.06 22.29 12.69
CA ASP A 352 0.24 23.55 11.98
C ASP A 352 0.87 24.60 12.90
N GLU A 353 0.66 24.49 14.21
CA GLU A 353 1.27 25.33 15.23
C GLU A 353 2.70 24.82 15.47
N LYS A 354 3.69 25.41 14.77
CA LYS A 354 5.11 25.01 14.72
C LYS A 354 5.87 24.90 16.06
N HIS A 355 5.39 24.24 17.10
CA HIS A 355 6.10 24.06 18.37
C HIS A 355 5.60 22.83 19.13
N PHE A 356 6.13 21.63 18.84
CA PHE A 356 6.05 20.51 19.80
C PHE A 356 7.28 20.52 20.70
N ILE A 357 7.41 21.55 21.53
CA ILE A 357 8.27 21.49 22.72
C ILE A 357 7.52 22.14 23.89
N SER A 358 6.88 21.29 24.68
CA SER A 358 6.99 21.39 26.13
C SER A 358 6.64 20.02 26.71
N ALA A 359 7.64 19.39 27.34
CA ALA A 359 7.57 18.20 28.19
C ALA A 359 6.14 17.68 28.42
N ALA A 360 5.68 16.82 27.54
CA ALA A 360 4.42 16.15 27.74
C ALA A 360 4.70 14.86 28.52
N ASN A 361 4.07 14.77 29.70
CA ASN A 361 4.26 13.71 30.66
C ASN A 361 4.05 12.34 30.00
N GLU A 362 4.77 11.31 30.46
CA GLU A 362 4.40 9.94 30.13
C GLU A 362 2.91 9.75 30.43
N PRO A 363 2.11 9.23 29.49
CA PRO A 363 0.69 9.03 29.74
C PRO A 363 0.52 8.10 30.93
N THR A 364 -0.29 8.56 31.87
CA THR A 364 -0.53 7.85 33.14
C THR A 364 -1.46 6.65 32.97
N ARG A 365 -1.94 6.37 31.75
CA ARG A 365 -2.96 5.36 31.45
C ARG A 365 -2.52 4.51 30.26
N ASN A 366 -2.41 3.19 30.47
CA ASN A 366 -2.25 2.23 29.38
C ASN A 366 -3.48 2.28 28.44
N ALA A 367 -3.27 2.10 27.13
CA ALA A 367 -4.33 1.97 26.10
C ALA A 367 -5.19 3.23 25.87
N SER A 368 -4.57 4.40 25.74
CA SER A 368 -5.25 5.64 25.31
C SER A 368 -4.63 6.19 24.02
N PRO A 369 -5.42 6.74 23.07
CA PRO A 369 -4.88 7.31 21.85
C PRO A 369 -3.81 8.35 22.19
N THR A 370 -2.64 8.21 21.57
CA THR A 370 -1.44 8.93 21.99
C THR A 370 -0.70 9.47 20.77
N TRP A 371 -0.13 10.64 20.96
CA TRP A 371 0.77 11.23 19.99
C TRP A 371 2.21 11.13 20.49
N ALA A 372 3.13 10.89 19.56
CA ALA A 372 4.56 10.90 19.78
C ALA A 372 5.23 11.85 18.79
N SER A 373 6.26 12.56 19.24
CA SER A 373 7.18 13.29 18.37
C SER A 373 8.61 12.84 18.64
N VAL A 374 9.39 12.72 17.58
CA VAL A 374 10.79 12.32 17.63
C VAL A 374 11.61 13.05 16.58
N LEU A 375 12.84 13.40 16.93
CA LEU A 375 13.73 14.18 16.09
C LEU A 375 14.88 13.34 15.55
N PHE A 376 15.34 13.69 14.34
CA PHE A 376 16.51 13.06 13.74
C PHE A 376 17.24 13.99 12.77
N LYS A 377 18.55 13.81 12.63
CA LYS A 377 19.33 14.50 11.60
C LYS A 377 19.16 13.79 10.26
N THR A 378 19.12 14.50 9.14
CA THR A 378 19.15 13.84 7.82
C THR A 378 20.46 13.03 7.67
N PRO A 379 20.41 11.71 7.41
CA PRO A 379 21.60 10.92 7.13
C PRO A 379 22.29 11.39 5.85
N GLY A 380 23.59 11.16 5.74
CA GLY A 380 24.27 11.27 4.44
C GLY A 380 23.92 10.06 3.58
N PHE A 381 23.21 10.28 2.47
CA PHE A 381 22.89 9.23 1.51
C PHE A 381 22.77 9.80 0.09
N ASN A 382 22.89 8.94 -0.91
CA ASN A 382 22.69 9.29 -2.32
C ASN A 382 21.26 8.94 -2.75
N PRO A 383 20.35 9.92 -2.92
CA PRO A 383 18.96 9.65 -3.29
C PRO A 383 18.78 9.04 -4.68
N ALA A 384 19.82 9.02 -5.52
CA ALA A 384 19.77 8.38 -6.84
C ALA A 384 19.75 6.84 -6.76
N ASN A 385 20.20 6.25 -5.65
CA ASN A 385 20.24 4.80 -5.47
C ASN A 385 19.86 4.30 -4.07
N GLN A 386 19.84 5.18 -3.06
CA GLN A 386 19.47 4.87 -1.68
C GLN A 386 18.15 5.52 -1.31
N SER A 387 17.35 4.78 -0.53
CA SER A 387 16.06 5.22 -0.02
C SER A 387 16.03 5.15 1.50
N LEU A 388 15.50 6.19 2.14
CA LEU A 388 15.36 6.29 3.59
C LEU A 388 13.93 5.93 4.02
N PHE A 389 13.82 5.14 5.08
CA PHE A 389 12.56 4.69 5.65
C PHE A 389 12.56 4.90 7.16
N VAL A 390 11.37 5.01 7.74
CA VAL A 390 11.13 4.74 9.16
C VAL A 390 10.48 3.37 9.29
N GLN A 391 10.98 2.55 10.20
CA GLN A 391 10.34 1.29 10.57
C GLN A 391 9.40 1.53 11.75
N LEU A 392 8.14 1.12 11.60
CA LEU A 392 7.12 1.15 12.65
C LEU A 392 6.56 -0.27 12.79
N THR A 393 6.77 -0.88 13.95
CA THR A 393 6.34 -2.27 14.23
C THR A 393 5.23 -2.38 15.27
N VAL A 394 4.74 -1.25 15.78
CA VAL A 394 3.71 -1.23 16.81
C VAL A 394 2.67 -0.15 16.55
N GLY A 395 1.43 -0.45 16.91
CA GLY A 395 0.31 0.49 16.88
C GLY A 395 -0.42 0.57 15.54
N ARG A 396 -1.31 1.56 15.45
CA ARG A 396 -2.07 1.90 14.25
C ARG A 396 -2.43 3.37 14.29
N GLY A 397 -2.25 4.05 13.17
CA GLY A 397 -2.82 5.38 13.01
C GLY A 397 -2.20 6.13 11.85
N HIS A 398 -1.64 7.30 12.14
CA HIS A 398 -1.13 8.24 11.13
C HIS A 398 0.24 8.79 11.52
N PHE A 399 1.03 9.19 10.53
CA PHE A 399 2.33 9.79 10.78
C PHE A 399 2.68 10.90 9.80
N TRP A 400 3.54 11.81 10.24
CA TRP A 400 3.96 13.00 9.51
C TRP A 400 5.46 13.15 9.56
N LEU A 401 6.03 13.76 8.52
CA LEU A 401 7.41 14.21 8.48
C LEU A 401 7.43 15.72 8.27
N ASN A 402 7.97 16.48 9.23
CA ASN A 402 8.06 17.93 9.17
C ASN A 402 6.70 18.62 8.85
N GLY A 403 5.62 18.12 9.46
CA GLY A 403 4.25 18.60 9.24
C GLY A 403 3.61 18.12 7.93
N LYS A 404 4.32 17.35 7.11
CA LYS A 404 3.75 16.74 5.90
C LYS A 404 3.19 15.37 6.20
N ASP A 405 1.92 15.19 5.87
CA ASP A 405 1.20 13.95 6.09
C ASP A 405 1.72 12.83 5.18
N LEU A 406 2.26 11.77 5.81
CA LEU A 406 2.84 10.62 5.11
C LEU A 406 1.84 9.47 4.93
N GLY A 407 0.65 9.57 5.51
CA GLY A 407 -0.41 8.57 5.41
C GLY A 407 -0.53 7.68 6.64
N ARG A 408 -1.37 6.64 6.49
CA ARG A 408 -1.65 5.67 7.55
C ARG A 408 -0.48 4.72 7.75
N TYR A 409 -0.29 4.27 8.99
CA TYR A 409 0.52 3.11 9.32
C TYR A 409 -0.33 2.12 10.12
N TRP A 410 -0.12 0.83 9.90
CA TRP A 410 -0.86 -0.20 10.62
C TRP A 410 -0.15 -1.54 10.62
N ASN A 411 0.19 -2.01 11.81
CA ASN A 411 0.86 -3.28 12.05
C ASN A 411 -0.09 -4.48 12.00
N ILE A 412 -0.63 -4.78 10.82
CA ILE A 412 -1.44 -5.98 10.55
C ILE A 412 -0.51 -7.15 10.23
N THR A 413 -0.69 -8.30 10.86
CA THR A 413 0.08 -9.52 10.54
C THR A 413 -0.42 -10.19 9.26
N GLN A 414 0.48 -10.80 8.50
CA GLN A 414 0.13 -11.54 7.30
C GLN A 414 -0.44 -12.90 7.69
N GLY A 415 -1.78 -13.01 7.73
CA GLY A 415 -2.44 -14.24 8.18
C GLY A 415 -1.99 -14.64 9.59
N GLU A 416 -1.54 -15.88 9.74
CA GLU A 416 -1.05 -16.42 11.02
C GLU A 416 0.46 -16.20 11.24
N THR A 417 1.15 -15.46 10.37
CA THR A 417 2.59 -15.21 10.52
C THR A 417 2.88 -14.11 11.54
N SER A 418 4.11 -14.05 12.03
CA SER A 418 4.62 -12.93 12.84
C SER A 418 5.07 -11.72 12.00
N LYS A 419 4.89 -11.76 10.68
CA LYS A 419 5.36 -10.72 9.76
C LYS A 419 4.26 -9.70 9.50
N TYR A 420 4.59 -8.42 9.53
CA TYR A 420 3.64 -7.36 9.20
C TYR A 420 3.41 -7.23 7.70
N SER A 421 2.20 -6.82 7.31
CA SER A 421 1.84 -6.48 5.94
C SER A 421 2.63 -5.27 5.43
N GLN A 422 2.98 -4.34 6.34
CA GLN A 422 3.91 -3.25 6.10
C GLN A 422 4.54 -2.81 7.43
N GLU A 423 5.86 -2.69 7.46
CA GLU A 423 6.60 -2.15 8.61
C GLU A 423 7.54 -0.99 8.23
N TYR A 424 7.93 -0.88 6.96
CA TYR A 424 8.78 0.22 6.48
C TYR A 424 7.97 1.26 5.73
N TYR A 425 8.23 2.51 6.06
CA TYR A 425 7.51 3.66 5.53
C TYR A 425 8.51 4.67 4.97
N PHE A 426 8.43 4.91 3.66
CA PHE A 426 9.40 5.75 2.95
C PHE A 426 9.32 7.22 3.40
N LEU A 427 10.50 7.82 3.62
CA LEU A 427 10.68 9.23 3.97
C LEU A 427 11.20 9.99 2.73
N PRO A 428 10.35 10.80 2.05
CA PRO A 428 10.76 11.50 0.83
C PRO A 428 11.85 12.54 1.09
N ILE A 429 12.85 12.59 0.23
CA ILE A 429 13.93 13.58 0.36
C ILE A 429 13.42 15.02 0.29
N ASP A 430 12.38 15.29 -0.51
CA ASP A 430 11.78 16.61 -0.64
C ASP A 430 11.08 17.10 0.64
N TYR A 431 10.82 16.19 1.58
CA TYR A 431 10.22 16.52 2.88
C TYR A 431 11.28 16.64 3.98
N LEU A 432 12.53 16.24 3.71
CA LEU A 432 13.63 16.33 4.65
C LEU A 432 14.26 17.73 4.66
N ARG A 433 14.72 18.14 5.84
CA ARG A 433 15.57 19.31 6.05
C ARG A 433 17.03 18.92 5.83
N THR A 434 17.71 19.57 4.90
CA THR A 434 19.12 19.27 4.54
C THR A 434 20.10 20.36 4.98
N ASP A 435 19.60 21.43 5.61
CA ASP A 435 20.33 22.58 6.11
C ASP A 435 20.99 22.37 7.49
N GLY A 436 20.92 21.15 8.02
CA GLY A 436 21.45 20.78 9.34
C GLY A 436 20.46 20.94 10.49
N VAL A 437 19.25 21.45 10.22
CA VAL A 437 18.15 21.44 11.20
C VAL A 437 17.59 20.02 11.34
N LEU A 438 17.22 19.64 12.55
CA LEU A 438 16.59 18.33 12.81
C LEU A 438 15.24 18.23 12.09
N ASN A 439 14.99 17.05 11.53
CA ASN A 439 13.67 16.64 11.09
C ASN A 439 12.85 16.15 12.27
N GLU A 440 11.53 16.24 12.14
CA GLU A 440 10.58 15.74 13.12
C GLU A 440 9.66 14.71 12.47
N ILE A 441 9.54 13.55 13.11
CA ILE A 441 8.47 12.58 12.83
C ILE A 441 7.44 12.72 13.94
N VAL A 442 6.18 12.96 13.56
CA VAL A 442 5.04 12.90 14.47
C VAL A 442 4.25 11.63 14.16
N ILE A 443 3.85 10.89 15.19
CA ILE A 443 3.11 9.63 15.09
C ILE A 443 1.88 9.75 15.98
N PHE A 444 0.70 9.50 15.43
CA PHE A 444 -0.52 9.29 16.18
C PHE A 444 -0.85 7.81 16.21
N ASP A 445 -0.88 7.22 17.41
CA ASP A 445 -1.33 5.85 17.65
C ASP A 445 -2.74 5.86 18.25
N ALA A 446 -3.71 5.39 17.48
CA ALA A 446 -5.11 5.35 17.87
C ALA A 446 -5.37 4.34 19.00
N THR A 447 -4.61 3.25 19.08
CA THR A 447 -4.86 2.17 20.05
C THR A 447 -4.12 2.38 21.38
N GLY A 448 -3.20 3.33 21.43
CA GLY A 448 -2.47 3.65 22.66
C GLY A 448 -1.54 2.54 23.10
N GLY A 449 -0.75 1.99 22.17
CA GLY A 449 0.22 0.95 22.42
C GLY A 449 1.32 1.35 23.42
N SER A 450 2.20 0.40 23.72
CA SER A 450 3.32 0.65 24.64
C SER A 450 4.27 1.69 24.04
N ILE A 451 4.38 2.85 24.70
CA ILE A 451 5.33 3.91 24.33
C ILE A 451 6.77 3.40 24.35
N VAL A 452 7.10 2.63 25.38
CA VAL A 452 8.43 2.01 25.51
C VAL A 452 8.71 1.11 24.32
N GLU A 453 7.71 0.36 23.86
CA GLU A 453 7.85 -0.50 22.69
C GLU A 453 7.99 0.34 21.40
N LEU A 454 7.20 1.41 21.24
CA LEU A 454 7.32 2.33 20.12
C LEU A 454 8.72 2.94 20.06
N GLN A 455 9.25 3.43 21.18
CA GLN A 455 10.60 3.99 21.26
C GLN A 455 11.69 2.97 20.94
N ASN A 456 11.57 1.75 21.47
CA ASN A 456 12.59 0.71 21.31
C ASN A 456 12.61 0.09 19.92
N THR A 457 11.48 0.12 19.22
CA THR A 457 11.32 -0.55 17.92
C THR A 457 11.34 0.40 16.72
N THR A 458 11.02 1.68 16.92
CA THR A 458 11.10 2.68 15.85
C THR A 458 12.55 2.97 15.52
N LYS A 459 12.91 2.81 14.25
CA LYS A 459 14.26 3.12 13.75
C LYS A 459 14.23 3.61 12.31
N LEU A 460 15.25 4.37 11.95
CA LEU A 460 15.50 4.74 10.57
C LEU A 460 16.25 3.62 9.85
N VAL A 461 15.91 3.41 8.58
CA VAL A 461 16.51 2.36 7.75
C VAL A 461 16.87 2.96 6.40
N LEU A 462 18.12 2.80 5.98
CA LEU A 462 18.56 3.15 4.64
C LEU A 462 18.74 1.87 3.84
N SER A 463 18.12 1.79 2.66
CA SER A 463 18.19 0.62 1.79
C SER A 463 18.63 0.97 0.37
N TRP A 464 19.36 0.08 -0.28
CA TRP A 464 19.73 0.14 -1.70
C TRP A 464 19.90 -1.25 -2.29
N ILE A 465 20.17 -1.32 -3.59
CA ILE A 465 20.55 -2.56 -4.26
C ILE A 465 21.97 -2.44 -4.84
N THR A 466 22.72 -3.53 -4.82
CA THR A 466 24.05 -3.63 -5.44
C THR A 466 24.10 -4.86 -6.35
N PRO A 467 25.00 -4.92 -7.34
CA PRO A 467 25.24 -6.15 -8.08
C PRO A 467 25.62 -7.30 -7.14
N SER A 468 25.19 -8.52 -7.45
CA SER A 468 25.56 -9.73 -6.72
C SER A 468 26.29 -10.72 -7.65
N ASP A 469 26.98 -11.68 -7.05
CA ASP A 469 27.57 -12.82 -7.75
C ASP A 469 26.60 -14.02 -7.81
N SER A 470 25.51 -13.98 -7.06
CA SER A 470 24.48 -15.01 -7.03
C SER A 470 23.54 -14.89 -8.24
N PRO A 471 23.10 -15.98 -8.89
CA PRO A 471 22.33 -15.89 -10.14
C PRO A 471 20.93 -15.27 -10.00
N ASN A 472 20.43 -15.09 -8.76
CA ASN A 472 19.11 -14.57 -8.45
C ASN A 472 19.22 -13.29 -7.63
N PHE A 473 18.17 -12.45 -7.68
CA PHE A 473 18.05 -11.33 -6.77
C PHE A 473 17.96 -11.82 -5.32
N GLU A 474 18.88 -11.37 -4.47
CA GLU A 474 18.89 -11.65 -3.03
C GLU A 474 18.19 -10.51 -2.28
N ASP A 475 16.96 -10.76 -1.83
CA ASP A 475 16.21 -9.81 -1.00
C ASP A 475 16.00 -10.39 0.40
N GLU A 476 16.54 -9.73 1.41
CA GLU A 476 16.38 -10.12 2.82
C GLU A 476 15.03 -9.68 3.39
N VAL A 477 14.26 -8.86 2.67
CA VAL A 477 12.94 -8.46 3.14
C VAL A 477 12.00 -9.64 3.03
N SER A 478 11.32 -9.90 4.14
CA SER A 478 10.51 -11.06 4.45
C SER A 478 9.34 -11.37 3.51
N TYR A 479 9.15 -10.59 2.43
CA TYR A 479 8.02 -10.65 1.52
C TYR A 479 8.50 -10.50 0.05
N PRO A 480 8.15 -11.44 -0.86
CA PRO A 480 8.66 -11.49 -2.24
C PRO A 480 8.38 -10.28 -3.13
N LEU A 481 7.62 -9.28 -2.68
CA LEU A 481 7.25 -8.09 -3.46
C LEU A 481 7.39 -6.80 -2.63
N ALA A 482 8.02 -6.84 -1.45
CA ALA A 482 8.03 -5.70 -0.53
C ALA A 482 8.78 -4.54 -1.13
N CYS A 483 9.87 -4.83 -1.85
CA CYS A 483 10.71 -3.77 -2.38
C CYS A 483 11.05 -2.75 -1.26
N ILE A 484 11.22 -3.30 -0.05
CA ILE A 484 11.03 -2.73 1.31
C ILE A 484 9.88 -1.74 1.55
#